data_AF-A0A8S3EKW7-F1
#
_entry.id   AF-A0A8S3EKW7-F1
#
_cell.length_a   1.000
_cell.length_b   1.000
_cell.length_c   1.000
_cell.angle_alpha   90.00
_cell.angle_beta   90.00
_cell.angle_gamma   90.00
#
_symmetry.space_group_name_H-M   'P 1'
#
loop_
_entity.id
_entity.type
_entity.pdbx_description
1 polymer ?
#
loop_
_entity_poly.entity_id
_entity_poly.type
_entity_poly.pdbx_seq_one_letter_code
_entity_poly.pdbx_strand_id
1 'polypeptide(L)'
;MIVRIDKIWHVVRNCMIEFSRIVVSKAQRASIRGELENQFPVVLNYIQFIISAYNQPDILAKMFSCLSKWLEFGIAIIRVESLFDYLFNSLNNENIFDDASNCIIVLFTSPDVMRYPAIFSRLLPYVLQLESILDQSLMIGDK
;
A
#
# COMPACT_ATOMS: atom_id res chain seq x y z
N MET A 1 -8.30 -18.14 -14.19
CA MET A 1 -8.53 -16.78 -13.66
C MET A 1 -7.31 -16.29 -12.85
N ILE A 2 -6.81 -17.10 -11.91
CA ILE A 2 -5.60 -16.86 -11.09
C ILE A 2 -4.35 -16.54 -11.95
N VAL A 3 -4.10 -17.29 -13.03
CA VAL A 3 -2.95 -17.07 -13.93
C VAL A 3 -2.95 -15.70 -14.64
N ARG A 4 -4.13 -15.12 -14.88
CA ARG A 4 -4.26 -13.79 -15.51
C ARG A 4 -3.96 -12.68 -14.50
N ILE A 5 -4.37 -12.92 -13.26
CA ILE A 5 -4.13 -12.05 -12.12
C ILE A 5 -2.62 -11.96 -11.86
N ASP A 6 -1.90 -13.09 -11.79
CA ASP A 6 -0.43 -13.12 -11.62
C ASP A 6 0.35 -12.34 -12.71
N LYS A 7 -0.10 -12.40 -13.97
CA LYS A 7 0.57 -11.66 -15.06
C LYS A 7 0.39 -10.15 -14.95
N ILE A 8 -0.83 -9.70 -14.65
CA ILE A 8 -1.12 -8.27 -14.42
C ILE A 8 -0.36 -7.79 -13.17
N TRP A 9 -0.29 -8.62 -12.13
CA TRP A 9 0.50 -8.36 -10.93
C TRP A 9 1.99 -8.17 -11.20
N HIS A 10 2.57 -9.06 -12.00
CA HIS A 10 3.98 -8.98 -12.35
C HIS A 10 4.29 -7.69 -13.11
N VAL A 11 3.38 -7.21 -13.96
CA VAL A 11 3.55 -5.95 -14.69
C VAL A 11 3.40 -4.75 -13.77
N VAL A 12 2.35 -4.69 -12.95
CA VAL A 12 2.09 -3.54 -12.05
C VAL A 12 3.19 -3.40 -10.99
N ARG A 13 3.67 -4.51 -10.42
CA ARG A 13 4.74 -4.50 -9.42
C ARG A 13 6.09 -4.07 -10.02
N ASN A 14 6.44 -4.62 -11.19
CA ASN A 14 7.73 -4.33 -11.79
C ASN A 14 7.77 -3.00 -12.52
N CYS A 15 6.62 -2.41 -12.87
CA CYS A 15 6.56 -1.12 -13.55
C CYS A 15 7.33 -0.02 -12.78
N MET A 16 7.18 0.04 -11.45
CA MET A 16 7.90 1.01 -10.62
C MET A 16 9.39 0.72 -10.50
N ILE A 17 9.74 -0.55 -10.39
CA ILE A 17 11.15 -0.99 -10.31
C ILE A 17 11.85 -0.67 -11.63
N GLU A 18 11.24 -1.00 -12.77
CA GLU A 18 11.79 -0.71 -14.09
C GLU A 18 11.87 0.80 -14.36
N PHE A 19 10.85 1.59 -13.97
CA PHE A 19 10.92 3.05 -14.06
C PHE A 19 12.12 3.65 -13.31
N SER A 20 12.46 3.10 -12.14
CA SER A 20 13.63 3.56 -11.38
C SER A 20 14.96 3.27 -12.11
N ARG A 21 15.01 2.22 -12.93
CA ARG A 21 16.20 1.74 -13.64
C ARG A 21 16.40 2.34 -15.04
N ILE A 22 15.32 2.82 -15.67
CA ILE A 22 15.39 3.40 -17.01
C ILE A 22 16.25 4.68 -16.99
N VAL A 23 17.19 4.79 -17.92
CA VAL A 23 17.99 6.01 -18.15
C VAL A 23 17.31 6.83 -19.25
N VAL A 24 16.63 7.90 -18.85
CA VAL A 24 15.93 8.85 -19.74
C VAL A 24 16.21 10.28 -19.31
N SER A 25 15.98 11.23 -20.21
CA SER A 25 16.09 12.65 -19.87
C SER A 25 15.12 13.04 -18.75
N LYS A 26 15.43 14.11 -18.01
CA LYS A 26 14.60 14.59 -16.89
C LYS A 26 13.15 14.91 -17.32
N ALA A 27 12.98 15.46 -18.53
CA ALA A 27 11.66 15.77 -19.09
C ALA A 27 10.86 14.50 -19.43
N GLN A 28 11.49 13.51 -20.07
CA GLN A 28 10.85 12.22 -20.36
C GLN A 28 10.50 11.48 -19.07
N ARG A 29 11.37 11.50 -18.06
CA ARG A 29 11.10 10.92 -16.74
C ARG A 29 9.87 11.54 -16.09
N ALA A 30 9.75 12.86 -16.13
CA ALA A 30 8.59 13.58 -15.59
C ALA A 30 7.30 13.24 -16.35
N SER A 31 7.36 13.15 -17.69
CA SER A 31 6.21 12.76 -18.51
C SER A 31 5.75 11.33 -18.21
N ILE A 32 6.67 10.36 -18.18
CA ILE A 32 6.34 8.96 -17.86
C ILE A 32 5.79 8.86 -16.43
N ARG A 33 6.36 9.62 -15.48
CA ARG A 33 5.85 9.68 -14.11
C ARG A 33 4.40 10.16 -14.08
N GLY A 34 4.07 11.24 -14.78
CA GLY A 34 2.71 11.76 -14.86
C GLY A 34 1.72 10.74 -15.42
N GLU A 35 2.11 10.02 -16.49
CA GLU A 35 1.28 8.94 -17.03
C GLU A 35 1.07 7.80 -16.04
N LEU A 36 2.11 7.36 -15.34
CA LEU A 36 1.99 6.32 -14.32
C LEU A 36 1.09 6.75 -13.15
N GLU A 37 1.22 8.00 -12.69
CA GLU A 37 0.34 8.57 -11.66
C GLU A 37 -1.14 8.61 -12.14
N ASN A 38 -1.37 8.88 -13.42
CA ASN A 38 -2.72 8.85 -14.02
C ASN A 38 -3.30 7.44 -14.09
N GLN A 39 -2.47 6.39 -14.21
CA GLN A 39 -2.93 5.00 -14.22
C GLN A 39 -3.18 4.43 -12.82
N PHE A 40 -2.72 5.09 -11.76
CA PHE A 40 -2.92 4.60 -10.39
C PHE A 40 -4.37 4.30 -9.99
N PRO A 41 -5.43 5.05 -10.40
CA PRO A 41 -6.80 4.72 -10.04
C PRO A 41 -7.23 3.35 -10.56
N VAL A 42 -6.73 2.94 -11.74
CA VAL A 42 -6.99 1.63 -12.31
C VAL A 42 -6.37 0.55 -11.43
N VAL A 43 -5.15 0.79 -10.95
CA VAL A 43 -4.45 -0.11 -10.02
C VAL A 43 -5.17 -0.18 -8.67
N LEU A 44 -5.59 0.96 -8.13
CA LEU A 44 -6.34 1.03 -6.88
C LEU A 44 -7.66 0.25 -6.96
N ASN A 45 -8.43 0.44 -8.03
CA ASN A 45 -9.67 -0.28 -8.25
C ASN A 45 -9.43 -1.80 -8.36
N TYR A 46 -8.34 -2.19 -9.04
CA TYR A 46 -7.94 -3.59 -9.11
C TYR A 46 -7.53 -4.13 -7.73
N ILE A 47 -6.87 -3.31 -6.91
CA ILE A 47 -6.52 -3.65 -5.54
C ILE A 47 -7.77 -3.92 -4.70
N GLN A 48 -8.73 -3.00 -4.73
CA GLN A 48 -10.01 -3.12 -4.04
C GLN A 48 -10.84 -4.32 -4.52
N PHE A 49 -10.84 -4.57 -5.84
CA PHE A 49 -11.48 -5.75 -6.41
C PHE A 49 -10.89 -7.04 -5.86
N ILE A 50 -9.57 -7.13 -5.73
CA ILE A 50 -8.92 -8.34 -5.24
C ILE A 50 -9.10 -8.50 -3.73
N ILE A 51 -9.06 -7.42 -2.96
CA ILE A 51 -9.40 -7.44 -1.54
C ILE A 51 -10.82 -7.99 -1.31
N SER A 52 -11.79 -7.55 -2.12
CA SER A 52 -13.18 -8.02 -2.00
C SER A 52 -13.41 -9.42 -2.56
N ALA A 53 -12.69 -9.83 -3.61
CA ALA A 53 -12.88 -11.12 -4.27
C ALA A 53 -12.02 -12.26 -3.69
N TYR A 54 -10.86 -11.96 -3.09
CA TYR A 54 -9.87 -12.93 -2.66
C TYR A 54 -9.35 -12.60 -1.25
N ASN A 55 -9.97 -13.18 -0.23
CA ASN A 55 -9.51 -13.08 1.16
C ASN A 55 -8.46 -14.15 1.50
N GLN A 56 -7.44 -14.31 0.64
CA GLN A 56 -6.35 -15.27 0.85
C GLN A 56 -5.07 -14.53 1.30
N PRO A 57 -4.45 -14.90 2.43
CA PRO A 57 -3.28 -14.21 2.98
C PRO A 57 -2.16 -13.94 1.97
N ASP A 58 -1.76 -14.95 1.19
CA ASP A 58 -0.68 -14.83 0.19
C ASP A 58 -0.98 -13.79 -0.91
N ILE A 59 -2.26 -13.65 -1.26
CA ILE A 59 -2.69 -12.67 -2.26
C ILE A 59 -2.63 -11.28 -1.63
N LEU A 60 -3.18 -11.13 -0.41
CA LEU A 60 -3.20 -9.88 0.35
C LEU A 60 -1.80 -9.33 0.65
N ALA A 61 -0.85 -10.18 1.05
CA ALA A 61 0.55 -9.84 1.22
C ALA A 61 1.14 -9.19 -0.06
N LYS A 62 0.90 -9.79 -1.22
CA LYS A 62 1.32 -9.24 -2.51
C LYS A 62 0.64 -7.90 -2.82
N MET A 63 -0.61 -7.70 -2.39
CA MET A 63 -1.32 -6.42 -2.53
C MET A 63 -0.61 -5.31 -1.77
N PHE A 64 -0.33 -5.54 -0.48
CA PHE A 64 0.30 -4.55 0.38
C PHE A 64 1.73 -4.25 -0.09
N SER A 65 2.48 -5.27 -0.50
CA SER A 65 3.79 -5.07 -1.13
C SER A 65 3.70 -4.19 -2.38
N CYS A 66 2.68 -4.38 -3.21
CA CYS A 66 2.46 -3.53 -4.39
C CYS A 66 2.09 -2.09 -3.99
N LEU A 67 1.15 -1.93 -3.06
CA LEU A 67 0.72 -0.63 -2.55
C LEU A 67 1.90 0.17 -1.98
N SER A 68 2.76 -0.48 -1.19
CA SER A 68 3.99 0.13 -0.66
C SER A 68 4.88 0.68 -1.77
N LYS A 69 5.03 -0.04 -2.90
CA LYS A 69 5.84 0.44 -4.03
C LYS A 69 5.23 1.66 -4.73
N TRP A 70 3.91 1.76 -4.78
CA TRP A 70 3.23 2.96 -5.29
C TRP A 70 3.35 4.15 -4.33
N LEU A 71 3.32 3.91 -3.02
CA LEU A 71 3.56 4.94 -2.02
C LEU A 71 5.02 5.43 -2.04
N GLU A 72 6.00 4.53 -2.10
CA GLU A 72 7.43 4.85 -2.29
C GLU A 72 7.69 5.63 -3.59
N PHE A 73 6.95 5.31 -4.66
CA PHE A 73 7.02 6.06 -5.91
C PHE A 73 6.56 7.52 -5.74
N GLY A 74 5.75 7.81 -4.72
CA GLY A 74 5.28 9.14 -4.36
C GLY A 74 3.84 9.41 -4.78
N ILE A 75 2.99 8.38 -4.85
CA ILE A 75 1.54 8.59 -4.96
C ILE A 75 1.03 9.29 -3.71
N ALA A 76 0.17 10.29 -3.92
CA ALA A 76 -0.40 11.04 -2.82
C ALA A 76 -1.25 10.17 -1.90
N ILE A 77 -1.02 10.33 -0.59
CA ILE A 77 -1.68 9.53 0.45
C ILE A 77 -3.22 9.62 0.40
N ILE A 78 -3.78 10.75 -0.05
CA ILE A 78 -5.22 10.91 -0.26
C ILE A 78 -5.82 9.91 -1.23
N ARG A 79 -5.02 9.41 -2.18
CA ARG A 79 -5.50 8.49 -3.22
C ARG A 79 -5.64 7.07 -2.70
N VAL A 80 -5.08 6.75 -1.55
CA VAL A 80 -5.16 5.41 -0.94
C VAL A 80 -6.05 5.37 0.30
N GLU A 81 -6.66 6.50 0.66
CA GLU A 81 -7.48 6.65 1.87
C GLU A 81 -8.58 5.59 2.00
N SER A 82 -9.22 5.23 0.89
CA SER A 82 -10.24 4.16 0.84
C SER A 82 -9.78 2.79 1.33
N LEU A 83 -8.47 2.56 1.45
CA LEU A 83 -7.89 1.30 1.91
C LEU A 83 -7.51 1.32 3.39
N PHE A 84 -7.62 2.45 4.10
CA PHE A 84 -7.12 2.57 5.47
C PHE A 84 -7.81 1.60 6.42
N ASP A 85 -9.16 1.57 6.42
CA ASP A 85 -9.91 0.61 7.23
C ASP A 85 -9.42 -0.82 7.02
N TYR A 86 -9.25 -1.24 5.76
CA TYR A 86 -8.82 -2.60 5.44
C TYR A 86 -7.36 -2.86 5.87
N LEU A 87 -6.47 -1.89 5.61
CA LEU A 87 -5.05 -1.99 5.91
C LEU A 87 -4.80 -2.09 7.42
N PHE A 88 -5.45 -1.25 8.23
CA PHE A 88 -5.29 -1.30 9.70
C PHE A 88 -5.97 -2.54 10.30
N ASN A 89 -7.15 -2.94 9.81
CA ASN A 89 -7.79 -4.17 10.28
C ASN A 89 -6.97 -5.43 9.97
N SER A 90 -6.16 -5.39 8.91
CA SER A 90 -5.27 -6.50 8.53
C SER A 90 -4.15 -6.75 9.54
N LEU A 91 -3.84 -5.80 10.43
CA LEU A 91 -2.90 -6.01 11.53
C LEU A 91 -3.40 -7.01 12.59
N ASN A 92 -4.68 -7.38 12.58
CA ASN A 92 -5.17 -8.46 13.45
C ASN A 92 -4.91 -9.86 12.88
N ASN A 93 -4.37 -9.97 11.66
CA ASN A 93 -4.09 -11.24 11.01
C ASN A 93 -2.58 -11.47 10.93
N GLU A 94 -2.09 -12.37 11.78
CA GLU A 94 -0.67 -12.74 11.88
C GLU A 94 -0.03 -13.07 10.52
N ASN A 95 -0.76 -13.71 9.61
CA ASN A 95 -0.21 -14.14 8.32
C ASN A 95 0.08 -12.99 7.34
N ILE A 96 -0.48 -11.80 7.58
CA ILE A 96 -0.31 -10.61 6.72
C ILE A 96 0.18 -9.39 7.51
N PHE A 97 0.49 -9.58 8.79
CA PHE A 97 0.89 -8.52 9.72
C PHE A 97 2.13 -7.77 9.22
N ASP A 98 3.18 -8.51 8.83
CA ASP A 98 4.44 -7.92 8.37
C ASP A 98 4.26 -7.07 7.10
N ASP A 99 3.48 -7.55 6.14
CA ASP A 99 3.21 -6.82 4.90
C ASP A 99 2.33 -5.58 5.14
N ALA A 100 1.30 -5.71 5.99
CA ALA A 100 0.42 -4.60 6.34
C ALA A 100 1.15 -3.53 7.16
N SER A 101 1.92 -3.93 8.17
CA SER A 101 2.71 -3.02 9.02
C SER A 101 3.77 -2.29 8.21
N ASN A 102 4.50 -3.00 7.33
CA ASN A 102 5.45 -2.37 6.43
C ASN A 102 4.76 -1.34 5.50
N CYS A 103 3.58 -1.66 4.98
CA CYS A 103 2.81 -0.72 4.16
C CYS A 103 2.39 0.53 4.95
N ILE A 104 1.96 0.37 6.20
CA ILE A 104 1.63 1.49 7.10
C ILE A 104 2.87 2.34 7.41
N ILE A 105 4.02 1.72 7.66
CA ILE A 105 5.29 2.44 7.88
C ILE A 105 5.65 3.25 6.64
N VAL A 106 5.58 2.68 5.44
CA VAL A 106 5.82 3.39 4.18
C VAL A 106 4.84 4.56 4.01
N LEU A 107 3.57 4.35 4.38
CA LEU A 107 2.55 5.39 4.34
C LEU A 107 2.90 6.57 5.26
N PHE A 108 3.30 6.34 6.51
CA PHE A 108 3.65 7.40 7.46
C PHE A 108 5.01 8.05 7.21
N THR A 109 5.96 7.31 6.65
CA THR A 109 7.30 7.83 6.31
C THR A 109 7.34 8.55 4.97
N SER A 110 6.24 8.54 4.21
CA SER A 110 6.14 9.28 2.96
C SER A 110 6.30 10.80 3.21
N PRO A 111 7.16 11.50 2.46
CA PRO A 111 7.34 12.96 2.56
C PRO A 111 6.04 13.74 2.32
N ASP A 112 5.05 13.09 1.71
CA ASP A 112 3.78 13.67 1.31
C ASP A 112 2.77 13.73 2.47
N VAL A 113 2.95 12.96 3.55
CA VAL A 113 2.05 12.96 4.73
C VAL A 113 1.91 14.35 5.33
N MET A 114 3.00 15.10 5.41
CA MET A 114 3.01 16.46 5.94
C MET A 114 2.29 17.47 5.04
N ARG A 115 2.03 17.12 3.77
CA ARG A 115 1.25 17.97 2.86
C ARG A 115 -0.27 17.83 3.06
N TYR A 116 -0.71 16.78 3.75
CA TYR A 116 -2.13 16.51 3.99
C TYR A 116 -2.44 16.33 5.49
N PRO A 117 -2.35 17.41 6.29
CA PRO A 117 -2.57 17.34 7.75
C PRO A 117 -3.97 16.81 8.11
N ALA A 118 -4.99 17.09 7.29
CA ALA A 118 -6.34 16.57 7.50
C ALA A 118 -6.42 15.04 7.40
N ILE A 119 -5.57 14.42 6.57
CA ILE A 119 -5.50 12.96 6.45
C ILE A 119 -4.79 12.38 7.67
N PHE A 120 -3.74 13.04 8.14
CA PHE A 120 -3.06 12.63 9.37
C PHE A 120 -4.01 12.62 10.56
N SER A 121 -4.86 13.65 10.72
CA SER A 121 -5.90 13.67 11.75
C SER A 121 -6.89 12.52 11.62
N ARG A 122 -7.21 12.07 10.40
CA ARG A 122 -8.08 10.91 10.16
C ARG A 122 -7.38 9.56 10.35
N LEU A 123 -6.05 9.53 10.27
CA LEU A 123 -5.24 8.35 10.57
C LEU A 123 -5.07 8.12 12.08
N LEU A 124 -5.15 9.19 12.89
CA LEU A 124 -4.93 9.13 14.33
C LEU A 124 -5.82 8.10 15.05
N PRO A 125 -7.15 8.00 14.80
CA PRO A 125 -7.99 6.99 15.43
C PRO A 125 -7.53 5.56 15.14
N TYR A 126 -7.05 5.28 13.92
CA TYR A 126 -6.56 3.95 13.56
C TYR A 126 -5.29 3.58 14.32
N VAL A 127 -4.38 4.54 14.50
CA VAL A 127 -3.15 4.33 15.28
C VAL A 127 -3.49 4.08 16.75
N LEU A 128 -4.46 4.81 17.30
CA LEU A 128 -4.90 4.60 18.69
C LEU A 128 -5.56 3.23 18.88
N GLN A 129 -6.29 2.71 17.88
CA GLN A 129 -6.87 1.37 17.95
C GLN A 129 -5.82 0.25 18.05
N LEU A 130 -4.58 0.51 17.61
CA LEU A 130 -3.47 -0.44 17.74
C LEU A 130 -3.02 -0.65 19.19
N GLU A 131 -3.40 0.22 20.12
CA GLU A 131 -3.12 0.05 21.55
C GLU A 131 -3.66 -1.30 22.06
N SER A 132 -4.87 -1.66 21.66
CA SER A 132 -5.47 -2.94 22.04
C SER A 132 -4.73 -4.16 21.48
N ILE A 133 -4.14 -4.04 20.29
CA ILE A 133 -3.34 -5.11 19.67
C ILE A 133 -2.01 -5.23 20.43
N LEU A 134 -1.38 -4.08 20.76
CA LEU A 134 -0.15 -4.04 21.54
C LEU A 134 -0.33 -4.66 22.92
N ASP A 135 -1.41 -4.31 23.63
CA ASP A 135 -1.73 -4.85 24.94
C ASP A 135 -1.94 -6.37 24.90
N GLN A 136 -2.62 -6.88 23.86
CA GLN A 136 -2.80 -8.31 23.66
C GLN A 136 -1.47 -9.02 23.42
N SER A 137 -0.61 -8.50 22.54
CA SER A 137 0.72 -9.08 22.27
C SER A 137 1.59 -9.10 23.53
N LEU A 138 1.55 -8.05 24.35
CA LEU A 138 2.29 -7.97 25.61
C LEU A 138 1.82 -9.02 26.64
N MET A 139 0.52 -9.35 26.65
CA MET A 139 -0.05 -10.38 27.53
C MET A 139 0.24 -11.80 27.05
N ILE A 140 0.26 -12.02 25.73
CA ILE A 140 0.57 -13.32 25.12
C ILE A 140 2.08 -13.61 25.19
N GLY A 141 2.90 -12.57 25.33
CA GLY A 141 4.35 -12.69 25.42
C GLY A 141 5.01 -12.95 24.06
N ASP A 142 4.35 -12.53 22.98
CA ASP A 142 4.97 -12.50 21.66
C ASP A 142 6.21 -11.60 21.73
N LYS A 143 7.36 -12.20 21.42
CA LYS A 143 8.68 -11.57 21.43
C LYS A 143 9.19 -11.41 20.01
#